data_AF-A0A2D5XI29-F1
#
_entry.id   AF-A0A2D5XI29-F1
#
_cell.length_a   1.000
_cell.length_b   1.000
_cell.length_c   1.000
_cell.angle_alpha   90.00
_cell.angle_beta   90.00
_cell.angle_gamma   90.00
#
_symmetry.space_group_name_H-M   'P 1'
#
loop_
_entity.id
_entity.type
_entity.pdbx_description
1 polymer ?
#
loop_
_entity_poly.entity_id
_entity_poly.type
_entity_poly.pdbx_seq_one_letter_code
_entity_poly.pdbx_strand_id
1 'polypeptide(L)'
;MIEFLAVIATAVACLGAGALTLSVLGLWCGMPPGERAALAFAVGFGLVGWLMFWLGTAALPAPGYLWAGAGLLSLGALKFREPATTTPAAEKPTPVTWMLLALLALVLGLDAAEALAPPADADTLAYHFELPLRFVEAGRVFFVPRATDGAIPLLVHMTYAAVLAMGRAGGGTGDLAL
;
A
#
# COMPACT_ATOMS: atom_id res chain seq x y z
N MET A 1 -10.30 -13.65 8.04
CA MET A 1 -10.53 -12.43 8.87
C MET A 1 -9.22 -11.69 9.15
N ILE A 2 -8.12 -12.39 9.44
CA ILE A 2 -6.84 -11.73 9.72
C ILE A 2 -6.25 -11.03 8.49
N GLU A 3 -6.54 -11.52 7.29
CA GLU A 3 -6.10 -10.95 6.02
C GLU A 3 -6.70 -9.55 5.84
N PHE A 4 -7.98 -9.39 6.17
CA PHE A 4 -8.66 -8.10 6.15
C PHE A 4 -8.06 -7.13 7.17
N LEU A 5 -7.72 -7.61 8.37
CA LEU A 5 -6.99 -6.82 9.37
C LEU A 5 -5.61 -6.40 8.86
N ALA A 6 -4.89 -7.29 8.16
CA ALA A 6 -3.59 -7.00 7.58
C ALA A 6 -3.69 -5.91 6.50
N VAL A 7 -4.72 -5.94 5.66
CA VAL A 7 -5.01 -4.88 4.68
C VAL A 7 -5.25 -3.55 5.39
N ILE A 8 -6.14 -3.51 6.39
CA ILE A 8 -6.43 -2.28 7.16
C ILE A 8 -5.17 -1.77 7.84
N ALA A 9 -4.42 -2.63 8.54
CA ALA A 9 -3.21 -2.26 9.24
C ALA A 9 -2.16 -1.69 8.29
N THR A 10 -1.99 -2.29 7.11
CA THR A 10 -1.06 -1.80 6.08
C THR A 10 -1.53 -0.45 5.51
N ALA A 11 -2.83 -0.28 5.25
CA ALA A 11 -3.37 0.98 4.75
C ALA A 11 -3.19 2.13 5.75
N VAL A 12 -3.44 1.87 7.04
CA VAL A 12 -3.20 2.84 8.12
C VAL A 12 -1.70 3.09 8.30
N ALA A 13 -0.85 2.07 8.17
CA ALA A 13 0.60 2.22 8.18
C ALA A 13 1.09 3.12 7.04
N CYS A 14 0.55 2.97 5.82
CA CYS A 14 0.84 3.87 4.70
C CYS A 14 0.43 5.31 5.05
N LEU A 15 -0.81 5.54 5.51
CA LEU A 15 -1.25 6.88 5.92
C LEU A 15 -0.34 7.48 7.00
N GLY A 16 0.02 6.70 8.01
CA GLY A 16 0.87 7.17 9.11
C GLY A 16 2.31 7.45 8.69
N ALA A 17 2.92 6.54 7.93
CA ALA A 17 4.27 6.70 7.42
C ALA A 17 4.40 7.92 6.50
N GLY A 18 3.42 8.12 5.60
CA GLY A 18 3.41 9.28 4.72
C GLY A 18 3.12 10.58 5.45
N ALA A 19 2.19 10.59 6.41
CA ALA A 19 1.91 11.77 7.22
C ALA A 19 3.14 12.22 8.03
N LEU A 20 3.87 11.27 8.62
CA LEU A 20 5.12 11.55 9.31
C LEU A 20 6.18 12.07 8.34
N THR A 21 6.33 11.44 7.19
CA THR A 21 7.30 11.85 6.15
C THR A 21 7.03 13.28 5.69
N LEU A 22 5.79 13.59 5.32
CA LEU A 22 5.37 14.94 4.93
C LEU A 22 5.59 15.94 6.08
N SER A 23 5.35 15.55 7.33
CA SER A 23 5.60 16.41 8.49
C SER A 23 7.08 16.70 8.70
N VAL A 24 7.96 15.71 8.54
CA VAL A 24 9.42 15.86 8.66
C VAL A 24 9.96 16.76 7.55
N LEU A 25 9.40 16.66 6.35
CA LEU A 25 9.76 17.51 5.20
C LEU A 25 9.16 18.92 5.28
N GLY A 26 8.37 19.24 6.30
CA GLY A 26 7.70 20.54 6.43
C GLY A 26 6.56 20.75 5.42
N LEU A 27 6.12 19.68 4.74
CA LEU A 27 5.07 19.70 3.72
C LEU A 27 3.67 19.39 4.27
N TRP A 28 3.55 19.07 5.56
CA TRP A 28 2.27 18.66 6.17
C TRP A 28 1.28 19.81 6.38
N CYS A 29 1.80 21.00 6.73
CA CYS A 29 0.98 22.17 7.01
C CYS A 29 0.46 22.80 5.72
N GLY A 30 -0.67 23.51 5.78
CA GLY A 30 -1.21 24.23 4.62
C GLY A 30 -2.16 23.44 3.73
N MET A 31 -2.19 22.11 3.83
CA MET A 31 -3.03 21.26 2.97
C MET A 31 -4.43 21.01 3.57
N PRO A 32 -5.49 20.97 2.74
CA PRO A 32 -6.82 20.53 3.16
C PRO A 32 -6.84 19.03 3.50
N PRO A 33 -7.81 18.55 4.31
CA PRO A 33 -7.82 17.18 4.82
C PRO A 33 -7.76 16.08 3.74
N GLY A 34 -8.50 16.26 2.64
CA GLY A 34 -8.53 15.29 1.54
C GLY A 34 -7.18 15.16 0.83
N GLU A 35 -6.51 16.29 0.59
CA GLU A 35 -5.19 16.34 -0.01
C GLU A 35 -4.13 15.74 0.92
N ARG A 36 -4.20 16.04 2.22
CA ARG A 36 -3.34 15.41 3.24
C ARG A 36 -3.45 13.89 3.19
N ALA A 37 -4.68 13.36 3.17
CA ALA A 37 -4.91 11.92 3.15
C ALA A 37 -4.38 11.27 1.86
N ALA A 38 -4.67 11.86 0.71
CA ALA A 38 -4.22 11.34 -0.59
C ALA A 38 -2.69 11.33 -0.70
N LEU A 39 -2.03 12.45 -0.39
CA LEU A 39 -0.57 12.55 -0.46
C LEU A 39 0.11 11.68 0.60
N ALA A 40 -0.41 11.64 1.83
CA ALA A 40 0.12 10.76 2.86
C ALA A 40 0.02 9.29 2.44
N PHE A 41 -1.12 8.86 1.90
CA PHE A 41 -1.24 7.49 1.43
C PHE A 41 -0.25 7.19 0.30
N ALA A 42 -0.13 8.06 -0.71
CA ALA A 42 0.77 7.85 -1.84
C ALA A 42 2.25 7.79 -1.41
N VAL A 43 2.71 8.76 -0.61
CA VAL A 43 4.09 8.79 -0.09
C VAL A 43 4.36 7.59 0.81
N GLY A 44 3.42 7.29 1.71
CA GLY A 44 3.54 6.18 2.63
C GLY A 44 3.53 4.82 1.94
N PHE A 45 2.72 4.64 0.91
CA PHE A 45 2.67 3.42 0.10
C PHE A 45 4.03 3.13 -0.55
N GLY A 46 4.67 4.15 -1.13
CA GLY A 46 6.02 4.04 -1.66
C GLY A 46 7.06 3.72 -0.58
N LEU A 47 6.99 4.42 0.57
CA LEU A 47 7.91 4.21 1.69
C LEU A 47 7.79 2.80 2.30
N VAL A 48 6.57 2.33 2.54
CA VAL A 48 6.29 0.97 3.02
C VAL A 48 6.82 -0.06 2.02
N GLY A 49 6.59 0.14 0.72
CA GLY A 49 7.15 -0.72 -0.32
C GLY A 49 8.67 -0.83 -0.25
N TRP A 50 9.38 0.28 -0.05
CA TRP A 50 10.84 0.29 0.12
C TRP A 50 11.31 -0.39 1.40
N LEU A 51 10.64 -0.14 2.53
CA LEU A 51 10.98 -0.80 3.80
C LEU A 51 10.82 -2.31 3.69
N MET A 52 9.73 -2.76 3.07
CA MET A 52 9.46 -4.17 2.83
C MET A 52 10.46 -4.80 1.87
N PHE A 53 10.87 -4.08 0.82
CA PHE A 53 11.93 -4.53 -0.08
C PHE A 53 13.24 -4.82 0.69
N TRP A 54 13.68 -3.89 1.54
CA TRP A 54 14.92 -4.05 2.30
C TRP A 54 14.82 -5.14 3.37
N LEU A 55 13.69 -5.25 4.07
CA LEU A 55 13.47 -6.36 5.01
C LEU A 55 13.43 -7.71 4.31
N GLY A 56 12.78 -7.78 3.14
CA GLY A 56 12.70 -8.99 2.34
C GLY A 56 14.04 -9.42 1.78
N THR A 57 14.86 -8.49 1.29
CA THR A 57 16.22 -8.79 0.82
C THR A 57 17.16 -9.23 1.96
N ALA A 58 16.92 -8.73 3.18
CA ALA A 58 17.61 -9.18 4.39
C ALA A 58 17.10 -10.53 4.95
N ALA A 59 16.09 -11.16 4.32
CA ALA A 59 15.43 -12.38 4.80
C ALA A 59 14.81 -12.23 6.22
N LEU A 60 14.27 -11.05 6.52
CA LEU A 60 13.60 -10.72 7.78
C LEU A 60 12.07 -10.44 7.68
N PRO A 61 11.28 -10.93 6.70
CA PRO A 61 9.85 -10.64 6.62
C PRO A 61 9.02 -11.53 7.57
N ALA A 62 9.47 -11.72 8.82
CA ALA A 62 8.71 -12.50 9.78
C ALA A 62 7.40 -11.76 10.15
N PRO A 63 6.25 -12.45 10.22
CA PRO A 63 4.96 -11.79 10.42
C PRO A 63 4.88 -10.88 11.65
N GLY A 64 5.54 -11.26 12.75
CA GLY A 64 5.60 -10.42 13.95
C GLY A 64 6.28 -9.07 13.73
N TYR A 65 7.36 -9.04 12.95
CA TYR A 65 8.04 -7.80 12.59
C TYR A 65 7.18 -6.94 11.67
N LEU A 66 6.41 -7.56 10.77
CA LEU A 66 5.51 -6.85 9.87
C LEU A 66 4.35 -6.20 10.64
N TRP A 67 3.73 -6.92 11.57
CA TRP A 67 2.69 -6.38 12.45
C TRP A 67 3.22 -5.25 13.35
N ALA A 68 4.39 -5.44 13.96
CA ALA A 68 5.01 -4.41 14.78
C ALA A 68 5.38 -3.17 13.96
N GLY A 69 5.95 -3.36 12.77
CA GLY A 69 6.28 -2.28 11.84
C GLY A 69 5.04 -1.52 11.37
N ALA A 70 3.98 -2.22 10.97
CA ALA A 70 2.71 -1.61 10.59
C ALA A 70 2.11 -0.80 11.75
N GLY A 71 2.12 -1.33 12.96
CA GLY A 71 1.68 -0.64 14.17
C GLY A 71 2.50 0.63 14.46
N LEU A 72 3.83 0.54 14.38
CA LEU A 72 4.72 1.67 14.58
C LEU A 72 4.51 2.78 13.54
N LEU A 73 4.44 2.42 12.26
CA LEU A 73 4.21 3.37 11.18
C LEU A 73 2.82 4.02 11.27
N SER A 74 1.81 3.27 11.74
CA SER A 74 0.46 3.77 11.98
C SER A 74 0.41 4.89 13.02
N LEU A 75 1.38 4.98 13.95
CA LEU A 75 1.44 6.09 14.91
C LEU A 75 1.58 7.45 14.24
N GLY A 76 2.16 7.51 13.04
CA GLY A 76 2.22 8.74 12.25
C GLY A 76 0.83 9.29 11.90
N ALA A 77 -0.22 8.46 11.89
CA ALA A 77 -1.59 8.90 11.62
C ALA A 77 -2.13 9.84 12.72
N LEU A 78 -1.48 9.91 13.89
CA LEU A 78 -1.77 10.93 14.90
C LEU A 78 -1.62 12.36 14.37
N LYS A 79 -0.82 12.56 13.31
CA LYS A 79 -0.67 13.86 12.63
C LYS A 79 -1.97 14.38 12.03
N PHE A 80 -2.94 13.52 11.71
CA PHE A 80 -4.26 13.95 11.25
C PHE A 80 -5.10 14.63 12.34
N ARG A 81 -4.67 14.59 13.61
CA ARG A 81 -5.29 15.38 14.69
C ARG A 81 -4.89 16.85 14.66
N GLU A 82 -3.81 17.20 13.95
CA GLU A 82 -3.41 18.58 13.79
C GLU A 82 -4.44 19.31 12.91
N PRO A 83 -4.93 20.48 13.33
CA PRO A 83 -5.97 21.19 12.60
C PRO A 83 -5.55 21.41 11.14
N ALA A 84 -6.46 21.10 10.23
CA ALA A 84 -6.28 21.49 8.84
C ALA A 84 -6.35 23.01 8.75
N THR A 85 -5.48 23.60 7.94
CA THR A 85 -5.63 25.01 7.59
C THR A 85 -6.94 25.17 6.85
N THR A 86 -7.74 26.15 7.27
CA THR A 86 -8.89 26.58 6.49
C THR A 86 -8.38 27.15 5.17
N THR A 87 -8.44 26.36 4.11
CA THR A 87 -8.23 26.84 2.76
C THR A 87 -9.23 27.96 2.45
N PRO A 88 -8.86 28.95 1.61
CA PRO A 88 -9.85 29.85 1.04
C PRO A 88 -10.99 29.02 0.41
N ALA A 89 -12.20 29.59 0.39
CA ALA A 89 -13.38 28.91 -0.12
C ALA A 89 -13.05 28.24 -1.46
N ALA A 90 -13.17 26.91 -1.52
CA ALA A 90 -12.89 26.16 -2.74
C ALA A 90 -13.66 26.79 -3.89
N GLU A 91 -12.98 27.03 -5.01
CA GLU A 91 -13.66 27.52 -6.21
C GLU A 91 -14.80 26.55 -6.56
N LYS A 92 -15.95 27.11 -6.95
CA LYS A 92 -17.09 26.29 -7.34
C LYS A 92 -16.68 25.44 -8.55
N PRO A 93 -16.90 24.12 -8.54
CA PRO A 93 -16.53 23.27 -9.67
C PRO A 93 -17.21 23.76 -10.96
N THR A 94 -16.42 23.96 -12.00
CA THR A 94 -16.92 24.32 -13.33
C THR A 94 -17.60 23.11 -13.99
N PRO A 95 -18.37 23.29 -15.08
CA PRO A 95 -18.90 22.15 -15.85
C PRO A 95 -17.82 21.17 -16.33
N VAL A 96 -16.64 21.68 -16.71
CA VAL A 96 -15.47 20.86 -17.06
C VAL A 96 -14.97 20.06 -15.85
N THR A 97 -14.93 20.68 -14.67
CA THR A 97 -14.56 19.99 -13.43
C THR A 97 -15.53 18.85 -13.14
N TRP A 98 -16.83 19.09 -13.25
CA TRP A 98 -17.84 18.04 -13.07
C TRP A 98 -17.73 16.91 -14.09
N MET A 99 -17.46 17.23 -15.35
CA MET A 99 -17.20 16.22 -16.38
C MET A 99 -15.98 15.37 -16.02
N LEU A 100 -14.88 15.99 -15.59
CA LEU A 100 -13.67 15.27 -15.17
C LEU A 100 -13.91 14.40 -13.94
N LEU A 101 -14.66 14.89 -12.94
CA LEU A 101 -15.04 14.10 -11.77
C LEU A 101 -15.94 12.91 -12.15
N ALA A 102 -16.86 13.09 -13.09
CA ALA A 102 -17.71 12.00 -13.59
C ALA A 102 -16.89 10.94 -14.33
N LEU A 103 -15.94 11.35 -15.18
CA LEU A 103 -15.02 10.44 -15.86
C LEU A 103 -14.11 9.70 -14.87
N LEU A 104 -13.57 10.41 -13.88
CA LEU A 104 -12.78 9.79 -12.82
C LEU A 104 -13.59 8.77 -12.03
N ALA A 105 -14.83 9.10 -11.66
CA ALA A 105 -15.72 8.16 -10.97
C ALA A 105 -16.03 6.93 -11.82
N LEU A 106 -16.21 7.10 -13.14
CA LEU A 106 -16.40 5.98 -14.07
C LEU A 106 -15.17 5.09 -14.11
N VAL A 107 -13.96 5.65 -14.29
CA VAL A 107 -12.70 4.88 -14.31
C VAL A 107 -12.50 4.13 -13.00
N LEU A 108 -12.65 4.80 -11.85
CA LEU A 108 -12.55 4.15 -10.54
C LEU A 108 -13.58 3.02 -10.36
N GLY A 109 -14.79 3.19 -10.93
CA GLY A 109 -15.81 2.16 -10.92
C GLY A 109 -15.44 0.94 -11.76
N LEU A 110 -14.82 1.16 -12.93
CA LEU A 110 -14.31 0.09 -13.77
C LEU A 110 -13.12 -0.63 -13.11
N ASP A 111 -12.17 0.12 -12.55
CA ASP A 111 -11.03 -0.44 -11.80
C ASP A 111 -11.50 -1.28 -10.60
N ALA A 112 -12.52 -0.82 -9.88
CA ALA A 112 -13.11 -1.58 -8.77
C ALA A 112 -13.82 -2.84 -9.25
N ALA A 113 -14.52 -2.78 -10.39
CA ALA A 113 -15.15 -3.95 -10.98
C ALA A 113 -14.11 -4.97 -11.46
N GLU A 114 -13.01 -4.52 -12.06
CA GLU A 114 -11.86 -5.34 -12.46
C GLU A 114 -11.17 -5.97 -11.24
N ALA A 115 -10.90 -5.19 -10.18
CA ALA A 115 -10.26 -5.69 -8.96
C ALA A 115 -11.09 -6.75 -8.21
N LEU A 116 -12.41 -6.75 -8.40
CA LEU A 116 -13.33 -7.75 -7.83
C LEU A 116 -13.60 -8.93 -8.76
N ALA A 117 -13.30 -8.80 -10.05
CA ALA A 117 -13.46 -9.87 -11.01
C ALA A 117 -12.36 -10.93 -10.81
N PRO A 118 -12.61 -12.20 -11.22
CA PRO A 118 -11.54 -13.19 -11.28
C PRO A 118 -10.40 -12.69 -12.19
N PRO A 119 -9.15 -12.74 -11.74
CA PRO A 119 -8.02 -12.30 -12.56
C PRO A 119 -7.92 -13.17 -13.81
N ALA A 120 -7.91 -12.52 -14.97
CA ALA A 120 -7.93 -13.19 -16.27
C ALA A 120 -6.77 -12.75 -17.18
N ASP A 121 -6.12 -11.63 -16.89
CA ASP A 121 -4.97 -11.17 -17.64
C ASP A 121 -3.69 -11.91 -17.20
N ALA A 122 -2.81 -12.16 -18.18
CA ALA A 122 -1.62 -12.96 -17.98
C ALA A 122 -0.63 -12.30 -17.01
N ASP A 123 -0.54 -10.98 -17.03
CA ASP A 123 0.44 -10.21 -16.25
C ASP A 123 0.08 -10.23 -14.75
N THR A 124 -1.20 -10.06 -14.42
CA THR A 124 -1.70 -10.14 -13.05
C THR A 124 -1.43 -11.50 -12.41
N LEU A 125 -1.70 -12.57 -13.16
CA LEU A 125 -1.45 -13.93 -12.69
C LEU A 125 0.04 -14.24 -12.59
N ALA A 126 0.83 -13.89 -13.61
CA ALA A 126 2.23 -14.29 -13.71
C ALA A 126 3.16 -13.57 -12.72
N TYR A 127 2.86 -12.32 -12.33
CA TYR A 127 3.78 -11.62 -11.42
C TYR A 127 3.12 -10.73 -10.37
N HIS A 128 1.93 -10.18 -10.59
CA HIS A 128 1.28 -9.36 -9.56
C HIS A 128 0.84 -10.19 -8.35
N PHE A 129 0.41 -11.44 -8.55
CA PHE A 129 0.07 -12.36 -7.45
C PHE A 129 1.14 -13.42 -7.17
N GLU A 130 1.73 -14.02 -8.20
CA GLU A 130 2.70 -15.11 -8.01
C GLU A 130 3.97 -14.66 -7.27
N LEU A 131 4.56 -13.51 -7.63
CA LEU A 131 5.82 -13.09 -7.02
C LEU A 131 5.71 -12.76 -5.53
N PRO A 132 4.73 -11.95 -5.06
CA PRO A 132 4.52 -11.75 -3.63
C PRO A 132 4.41 -13.08 -2.88
N LEU A 133 3.62 -14.03 -3.42
CA LEU A 133 3.42 -15.34 -2.80
C LEU A 133 4.75 -16.09 -2.66
N ARG A 134 5.53 -16.16 -3.74
CA ARG A 134 6.84 -16.81 -3.75
C ARG A 134 7.84 -16.15 -2.80
N PHE A 135 7.81 -14.83 -2.64
CA PHE A 135 8.66 -14.14 -1.66
C PHE A 135 8.28 -14.47 -0.22
N VAL A 136 6.98 -14.56 0.07
CA VAL A 136 6.48 -14.97 1.39
C VAL A 136 6.86 -16.42 1.68
N GLU A 137 6.70 -17.33 0.72
CA GLU A 137 7.07 -18.76 0.87
C GLU A 137 8.57 -18.96 1.04
N ALA A 138 9.38 -18.21 0.31
CA ALA A 138 10.83 -18.23 0.46
C ALA A 138 11.33 -17.50 1.72
N GLY A 139 10.46 -16.75 2.41
CA GLY A 139 10.83 -15.89 3.53
C GLY A 139 11.82 -14.79 3.17
N ARG A 140 11.96 -14.45 1.88
CA ARG A 140 12.90 -13.45 1.37
C ARG A 140 12.56 -13.00 -0.05
N VAL A 141 13.04 -11.83 -0.41
CA VAL A 141 13.03 -11.35 -1.80
C VAL A 141 14.21 -12.00 -2.53
N PHE A 142 13.97 -12.44 -3.76
CA PHE A 142 15.00 -12.97 -4.64
C PHE A 142 14.78 -12.49 -6.07
N PHE A 143 15.86 -12.47 -6.86
CA PHE A 143 15.80 -12.04 -8.24
C PHE A 143 15.09 -13.10 -9.09
N VAL A 144 14.09 -12.66 -9.86
CA VAL A 144 13.42 -13.47 -10.87
C VAL A 144 13.74 -12.87 -12.24
N PRO A 145 14.57 -13.53 -13.07
CA PRO A 145 14.94 -13.01 -14.37
C PRO A 145 13.71 -12.93 -15.27
N ARG A 146 13.43 -11.74 -15.79
CA ARG A 146 12.37 -11.49 -16.77
C ARG A 146 12.93 -10.70 -17.95
N ALA A 147 12.55 -11.10 -19.15
CA ALA A 147 13.10 -10.55 -20.40
C ALA A 147 12.75 -9.07 -20.60
N THR A 148 11.59 -8.62 -20.11
CA THR A 148 11.09 -7.25 -20.30
C THR A 148 11.51 -6.30 -19.19
N ASP A 149 11.58 -6.78 -17.93
CA ASP A 149 11.63 -5.89 -16.76
C ASP A 149 12.97 -5.93 -16.02
N GLY A 150 13.84 -6.91 -16.29
CA GLY A 150 15.13 -7.04 -15.59
C GLY A 150 14.98 -7.08 -14.06
N ALA A 151 15.89 -6.40 -13.35
CA ALA A 151 15.91 -6.32 -11.88
C ALA A 151 15.18 -5.06 -11.40
N ILE A 152 13.87 -5.14 -11.23
CA ILE A 152 13.06 -4.06 -10.62
C ILE A 152 12.80 -4.32 -9.12
N PRO A 153 12.68 -3.27 -8.29
CA PRO A 153 12.45 -3.41 -6.84
C PRO A 153 11.05 -3.93 -6.47
N LEU A 154 10.11 -3.99 -7.41
CA LEU A 154 8.75 -4.53 -7.22
C LEU A 154 7.99 -3.92 -6.02
N LEU A 155 8.13 -2.61 -5.76
CA LEU A 155 7.63 -1.97 -4.54
C LEU A 155 6.12 -2.17 -4.29
N VAL A 156 5.29 -2.13 -5.34
CA VAL A 156 3.86 -2.45 -5.24
C VAL A 156 3.68 -3.87 -4.70
N HIS A 157 4.38 -4.85 -5.27
CA HIS A 157 4.35 -6.25 -4.86
C HIS A 157 4.84 -6.46 -3.42
N MET A 158 5.75 -5.61 -2.93
CA MET A 158 6.21 -5.67 -1.54
C MET A 158 5.09 -5.34 -0.55
N THR A 159 4.18 -4.43 -0.92
CA THR A 159 2.98 -4.18 -0.09
C THR A 159 2.02 -5.38 -0.09
N TYR A 160 1.90 -6.09 -1.22
CA TYR A 160 1.10 -7.32 -1.30
C TYR A 160 1.74 -8.44 -0.45
N ALA A 161 3.06 -8.60 -0.55
CA ALA A 161 3.81 -9.59 0.23
C ALA A 161 3.66 -9.33 1.73
N ALA A 162 3.67 -8.07 2.18
CA ALA A 162 3.45 -7.72 3.58
C ALA A 162 2.07 -8.17 4.08
N VAL A 163 1.01 -7.87 3.31
CA VAL A 163 -0.36 -8.28 3.64
C VAL A 163 -0.49 -9.80 3.66
N LEU A 164 0.05 -10.50 2.65
CA LEU A 164 0.01 -11.96 2.56
C LEU A 164 0.75 -12.63 3.72
N ALA A 165 1.96 -12.15 4.06
CA ALA A 165 2.73 -12.69 5.18
C ALA A 165 2.03 -12.49 6.53
N MET A 166 1.43 -11.32 6.76
CA MET A 166 0.66 -11.06 7.98
C MET A 166 -0.64 -11.87 8.03
N GLY A 167 -1.32 -12.05 6.90
CA GLY A 167 -2.56 -12.84 6.79
C GLY A 167 -2.33 -14.34 7.02
N ARG A 168 -1.28 -14.91 6.40
CA ARG A 168 -0.91 -16.32 6.58
C ARG A 168 -0.55 -16.68 8.03
N ALA A 169 -0.08 -15.72 8.83
CA ALA A 169 0.28 -15.97 10.22
C ALA A 169 -0.92 -16.19 11.17
N GLY A 170 -2.13 -15.80 10.79
CA GLY A 170 -3.34 -16.01 11.60
C GLY A 170 -4.28 -17.11 11.12
N GLY A 171 -4.03 -17.66 9.93
CA GLY A 171 -4.45 -19.02 9.61
C GLY A 171 -3.43 -19.95 10.25
N GLY A 172 -3.82 -20.79 11.21
CA GLY A 172 -2.89 -21.58 12.02
C GLY A 172 -1.81 -22.29 11.19
N THR A 173 -0.64 -22.46 11.79
CA THR A 173 0.53 -23.18 11.27
C THR A 173 0.29 -24.70 11.16
N GLY A 174 -0.84 -25.13 10.60
CA GLY A 174 -1.10 -26.49 10.17
C GLY A 174 -1.29 -26.48 8.65
N ASP A 175 -0.56 -27.34 7.95
CA ASP A 175 -0.81 -27.73 6.55
C ASP A 175 -0.17 -26.93 5.42
N LEU A 176 1.07 -26.43 5.58
CA LEU A 176 1.96 -26.28 4.41
C LEU A 176 3.38 -26.77 4.73
N ALA A 177 3.46 -28.07 5.04
CA ALA A 177 4.61 -28.87 4.70
C ALA A 177 4.24 -29.65 3.42
N LEU A 178 4.71 -29.15 2.27
CA LEU A 178 4.90 -29.93 1.05
C LEU A 178 6.40 -29.91 0.73
#